data_AF-A0A6N0HU58-F1
#
_entry.id   AF-A0A6N0HU58-F1
#
_cell.length_a   1.000
_cell.length_b   1.000
_cell.length_c   1.000
_cell.angle_alpha   90.00
_cell.angle_beta   90.00
_cell.angle_gamma   90.00
#
_symmetry.space_group_name_H-M   'P 1'
#
loop_
_entity.id
_entity.type
_entity.pdbx_description
1 polymer ?
#
loop_
_entity_poly.entity_id
_entity_poly.type
_entity_poly.pdbx_seq_one_letter_code
_entity_poly.pdbx_strand_id
1 'polypeptide(L)'
;MSYEWNPDLATSIRLRGESQDEINGIDPNIYGPGLGANPDNYGGTRTELGVGINWMPVLANNLSVELLLPLNQDRNGVQAEHEFSVAVSWRKGFF
;
A
#
# COMPACT_ATOMS: atom_id res chain seq x y z
N MET A 1 10.65 -4.43 -10.37
CA MET A 1 11.09 -4.57 -11.78
C MET A 1 10.08 -3.84 -12.65
N SER A 2 10.53 -3.23 -13.74
CA SER A 2 9.66 -2.55 -14.70
C SER A 2 10.10 -2.88 -16.12
N TYR A 3 9.15 -2.86 -17.04
CA TYR A 3 9.38 -3.09 -18.46
C TYR A 3 8.67 -2.01 -19.27
N GLU A 4 9.41 -1.38 -20.17
CA GLU A 4 8.90 -0.39 -21.09
C GLU A 4 8.60 -1.07 -22.43
N TRP A 5 7.35 -1.01 -22.88
CA TRP A 5 6.92 -1.59 -24.16
C TRP A 5 7.16 -0.62 -25.31
N ASN A 6 6.92 0.67 -25.03
CA ASN A 6 7.20 1.81 -25.88
C ASN A 6 7.32 3.06 -24.98
N PRO A 7 7.77 4.22 -25.50
CA PRO A 7 8.02 5.41 -24.68
C PRO A 7 6.82 5.91 -23.85
N ASP A 8 5.61 5.53 -24.25
CA ASP A 8 4.37 5.96 -23.63
C ASP A 8 3.74 4.88 -22.73
N LEU A 9 4.24 3.64 -22.72
CA LEU A 9 3.62 2.51 -22.01
C LEU A 9 4.66 1.64 -21.30
N ALA A 10 4.54 1.57 -19.97
CA ALA A 10 5.35 0.72 -19.12
C ALA A 10 4.50 -0.11 -18.16
N THR A 11 4.99 -1.29 -17.81
CA THR A 11 4.40 -2.15 -16.78
C THR A 11 5.42 -2.41 -15.67
N SER A 12 4.94 -2.65 -14.46
CA SER A 12 5.78 -2.85 -13.28
C SER A 12 5.27 -3.99 -12.41
N ILE A 13 6.22 -4.71 -11.81
CA ILE A 13 5.98 -5.69 -10.76
C ILE A 13 6.87 -5.37 -9.56
N ARG A 14 6.30 -5.35 -8.36
CA ARG A 14 6.98 -4.97 -7.13
C ARG A 14 6.64 -5.96 -6.02
N LEU A 15 7.63 -6.35 -5.23
CA LEU A 15 7.42 -7.01 -3.95
C LEU A 15 7.72 -6.00 -2.85
N ARG A 16 6.81 -5.84 -1.88
CA ARG A 16 6.97 -4.95 -0.73
C ARG A 16 6.86 -5.79 0.54
N GLY A 17 7.87 -5.68 1.41
CA GLY A 17 7.78 -6.15 2.79
C GLY A 17 7.69 -4.94 3.71
N GLU A 18 6.82 -5.00 4.70
CA GLU A 18 6.65 -4.01 5.75
C GLU A 18 6.64 -4.71 7.11
N SER A 19 7.35 -4.12 8.06
CA SER A 19 7.33 -4.51 9.46
C SER A 19 7.10 -3.23 10.26
N GLN A 20 6.09 -3.27 11.10
CA GLN A 20 5.68 -2.16 11.94
C GLN A 20 5.65 -2.64 13.38
N ASP A 21 6.34 -1.92 14.26
CA ASP A 21 6.31 -2.19 15.69
C ASP A 21 4.94 -1.79 16.28
N GLU A 22 4.67 -2.30 17.48
CA GLU A 22 3.52 -1.90 18.28
C GLU A 22 3.60 -0.42 18.70
N ILE A 23 2.45 0.15 19.06
CA ILE A 23 2.42 1.51 19.58
C ILE A 23 2.98 1.49 21.00
N ASN A 24 4.02 2.29 21.24
CA ASN A 24 4.63 2.43 22.56
C ASN A 24 3.91 3.50 23.38
N GLY A 25 3.36 3.11 24.53
CA GLY A 25 2.64 4.00 25.45
C GLY A 25 1.12 3.99 25.25
N ILE A 26 0.40 4.71 26.10
CA ILE A 26 -1.07 4.78 26.09
C ILE A 26 -1.52 6.24 26.26
N ASP A 27 -2.49 6.67 25.45
CA ASP A 27 -3.13 7.98 25.64
C ASP A 27 -4.21 7.85 26.73
N PRO A 28 -4.13 8.61 27.83
CA PRO A 28 -5.11 8.55 28.91
C PRO A 28 -6.53 8.96 28.49
N ASN A 29 -6.73 9.60 27.34
CA ASN A 29 -8.04 9.91 26.78
C ASN A 29 -8.57 8.80 25.86
N ILE A 30 -7.74 7.83 25.48
CA ILE A 30 -8.09 6.71 24.59
C ILE A 30 -7.98 5.41 25.40
N TYR A 31 -8.98 5.17 26.26
CA TYR A 31 -9.03 4.01 27.15
C TYR A 31 -10.41 3.35 27.15
N GLY A 32 -10.46 2.06 27.51
CA GLY A 32 -11.71 1.29 27.61
C GLY A 32 -11.66 -0.03 26.84
N PRO A 33 -12.76 -0.81 26.82
CA PRO A 33 -12.81 -2.15 26.21
C PRO A 33 -12.84 -2.14 24.67
N GLY A 34 -12.64 -0.97 24.04
CA GLY A 34 -12.65 -0.83 22.60
C GLY A 34 -11.43 -1.49 21.97
N LEU A 35 -11.63 -2.20 20.86
CA LEU A 35 -10.55 -2.92 20.15
C LEU A 35 -9.41 -1.98 19.71
N GLY A 36 -9.72 -0.74 19.33
CA GLY A 36 -8.72 0.27 18.94
C GLY A 36 -8.08 1.03 20.12
N ALA A 37 -8.49 0.77 21.37
CA ALA A 37 -7.91 1.43 22.53
C ALA A 37 -6.67 0.72 23.07
N ASN A 38 -6.44 -0.54 22.67
CA ASN A 38 -5.24 -1.29 23.08
C ASN A 38 -4.09 -1.08 22.08
N PRO A 39 -2.98 -0.41 22.47
CA PRO A 39 -1.78 -0.23 21.65
C PRO A 39 -1.18 -1.55 21.12
N ASP A 40 -1.33 -2.64 21.86
CA ASP A 40 -0.82 -3.98 21.49
C ASP A 40 -1.53 -4.55 20.26
N ASN A 41 -2.70 -4.02 19.89
CA ASN A 41 -3.43 -4.43 18.69
C ASN A 41 -2.87 -3.78 17.41
N TYR A 42 -1.79 -3.00 17.49
CA TYR A 42 -1.19 -2.32 16.35
C TYR A 42 0.19 -2.88 16.03
N GLY A 43 0.62 -2.73 14.78
CA GLY A 43 1.87 -3.30 14.27
C GLY A 43 1.68 -4.64 13.56
N GLY A 44 2.79 -5.34 13.36
CA GLY A 44 2.88 -6.61 12.65
C GLY A 44 3.70 -6.52 11.37
N THR A 45 3.63 -7.56 10.55
CA THR A 45 4.33 -7.66 9.27
C THR A 45 3.38 -7.92 8.12
N ARG A 46 3.73 -7.40 6.94
CA ARG A 46 2.96 -7.58 5.72
C ARG A 46 3.88 -7.67 4.52
N THR A 47 3.63 -8.65 3.65
CA THR A 47 4.29 -8.77 2.36
C THR A 47 3.25 -8.67 1.25
N GLU A 48 3.51 -7.84 0.25
CA GLU A 48 2.58 -7.55 -0.86
C GLU A 48 3.26 -7.68 -2.22
N LEU A 49 2.51 -8.19 -3.19
CA LEU A 49 2.82 -8.15 -4.61
C LEU A 49 2.04 -7.01 -5.27
N GLY A 50 2.76 -6.07 -5.86
CA GLY A 50 2.21 -5.01 -6.69
C GLY A 50 2.39 -5.30 -8.18
N VAL A 51 1.34 -5.11 -8.96
CA VAL A 51 1.37 -5.12 -10.42
C VAL A 51 0.79 -3.79 -10.91
N GLY A 52 1.51 -3.11 -11.80
CA GLY A 52 1.14 -1.77 -12.24
C GLY A 52 1.31 -1.57 -13.73
N ILE A 53 0.51 -0.64 -14.27
CA ILE A 53 0.59 -0.14 -15.64
C ILE A 53 0.70 1.37 -15.57
N ASN A 54 1.59 1.92 -16.37
CA ASN A 54 1.82 3.35 -16.53
C ASN A 54 1.68 3.69 -18.02
N TRP A 55 0.81 4.65 -18.33
CA TRP A 55 0.49 5.05 -19.70
C TRP A 55 0.48 6.57 -19.85
N MET A 56 1.24 7.09 -20.81
CA MET A 56 1.41 8.51 -21.11
C MET A 56 1.09 8.78 -22.59
N PRO A 57 -0.19 8.70 -23.01
CA PRO A 57 -0.57 8.87 -24.43
C PRO A 57 -0.39 10.29 -24.97
N VAL A 58 -0.29 11.27 -24.08
CA VAL A 58 -0.02 12.67 -24.41
C VAL A 58 1.16 13.11 -23.57
N LEU A 59 2.07 13.87 -24.18
CA LEU A 59 3.26 14.39 -23.50
C LEU A 59 2.88 14.98 -22.14
N ALA A 60 3.61 14.55 -21.12
CA ALA A 60 3.44 14.98 -19.73
C ALA A 60 2.05 14.68 -19.11
N ASN A 61 1.21 13.82 -19.68
CA ASN A 61 -0.06 13.40 -19.10
C ASN A 61 -0.05 11.89 -18.83
N ASN A 62 0.20 11.52 -17.59
CA ASN A 62 0.45 10.15 -17.19
C ASN A 62 -0.73 9.58 -16.39
N LEU A 63 -1.28 8.46 -16.85
CA LEU A 63 -2.27 7.66 -16.14
C LEU A 63 -1.59 6.39 -15.62
N SER A 64 -1.82 6.02 -14.36
CA SER A 64 -1.33 4.75 -13.83
C SER A 64 -2.41 4.01 -13.06
N VAL A 65 -2.39 2.69 -13.16
CA VAL A 65 -3.22 1.78 -12.36
C VAL A 65 -2.29 0.80 -11.66
N GLU A 66 -2.49 0.57 -10.37
CA GLU A 66 -1.73 -0.39 -9.56
C GLU A 66 -2.68 -1.29 -8.79
N LEU A 67 -2.44 -2.59 -8.85
CA LEU A 67 -3.09 -3.62 -8.03
C LEU A 67 -2.07 -4.15 -7.02
N LEU A 68 -2.41 -4.11 -5.74
CA LEU A 68 -1.62 -4.63 -4.64
C LEU A 68 -2.35 -5.84 -4.02
N LEU A 69 -1.66 -6.96 -3.97
CA LEU A 69 -2.14 -8.23 -3.43
C LEU A 69 -1.25 -8.62 -2.25
N PRO A 70 -1.75 -8.56 -1.00
CA PRO A 70 -1.03 -9.12 0.14
C PRO A 70 -0.82 -10.63 -0.03
N LEU A 71 0.43 -11.06 0.05
CA LEU A 71 0.85 -12.46 0.00
C LEU A 71 0.91 -13.09 1.40
N ASN A 72 1.30 -12.30 2.39
CA ASN A 72 1.34 -12.70 3.80
C ASN A 72 1.03 -11.49 4.69
N GLN A 73 0.27 -11.72 5.75
CA GLN A 73 -0.11 -10.72 6.75
C GLN A 73 -0.10 -11.37 8.13
N ASP A 74 0.78 -10.90 9.00
CA ASP A 74 0.81 -11.24 10.41
C ASP A 74 0.60 -9.94 11.18
N ARG A 75 -0.65 -9.68 11.60
CA ARG A 75 -1.02 -8.42 12.26
C ARG A 75 -1.32 -8.68 13.72
N ASN A 76 -0.91 -7.75 14.57
CA ASN A 76 -1.12 -7.91 16.00
C ASN A 76 -2.62 -7.86 16.36
N GLY A 77 -3.07 -8.80 17.17
CA GLY A 77 -4.40 -8.79 17.79
C GLY A 77 -5.56 -8.89 16.80
N VAL A 78 -6.45 -7.90 16.83
CA VAL A 78 -7.79 -7.91 16.20
C VAL A 78 -7.88 -7.02 14.96
N GLN A 79 -6.76 -6.76 14.29
CA GLN A 79 -6.74 -5.96 13.06
C GLN A 79 -7.46 -6.67 11.93
N ALA A 80 -8.21 -5.90 11.14
CA ALA A 80 -8.81 -6.42 9.91
C ALA A 80 -7.72 -6.81 8.91
N GLU A 81 -7.91 -7.99 8.30
CA GLU A 81 -7.12 -8.44 7.18
C GLU A 81 -7.37 -7.56 5.96
N HIS A 82 -6.32 -7.34 5.17
CA HIS A 82 -6.43 -6.60 3.93
C HIS A 82 -6.53 -7.57 2.76
N GLU A 83 -7.54 -7.47 1.90
CA GLU A 83 -7.70 -8.43 0.79
C GLU A 83 -6.92 -8.01 -0.46
N PHE A 84 -7.12 -6.78 -0.93
CA PHE A 84 -6.39 -6.20 -2.05
C PHE A 84 -6.53 -4.68 -2.05
N SER A 85 -5.67 -3.98 -2.80
CA SER A 85 -5.85 -2.56 -3.08
C SER A 85 -5.73 -2.28 -4.57
N VAL A 86 -6.59 -1.40 -5.07
CA VAL A 86 -6.48 -0.82 -6.40
C VAL A 86 -6.25 0.67 -6.25
N ALA A 87 -5.20 1.18 -6.89
CA ALA A 87 -4.91 2.60 -6.97
C ALA A 87 -4.96 3.05 -8.43
N VAL A 88 -5.60 4.19 -8.66
CA VAL A 88 -5.58 4.89 -9.94
C VAL A 88 -4.97 6.25 -9.70
N SER A 89 -4.01 6.65 -10.53
CA SER A 89 -3.37 7.96 -10.43
C SER A 89 -3.31 8.64 -11.79
N TRP A 90 -3.50 9.95 -11.77
CA TRP A 90 -3.28 10.81 -12.91
C TRP A 90 -2.28 11.90 -12.51
N ARG A 91 -1.25 12.10 -13.33
CA ARG A 91 -0.21 13.11 -13.13
C ARG A 91 -0.04 13.92 -14.40
N LYS A 92 -0.08 15.24 -14.26
CA LYS A 92 0.23 16.18 -15.33
C LYS A 92 1.53 16.92 -15.00
N GLY A 93 2.54 16.81 -15.86
CA GLY A 93 3.78 17.57 -15.76
C GLY A 93 3.59 18.98 -16.32
N PHE A 94 4.26 19.95 -15.69
CA PHE A 94 4.35 21.33 -16.14
C PHE A 94 5.81 21.65 -16.44
N PHE A 95 6.06 22.39 -17.51
CA PHE A 95 7.37 22.83 -17.98
C PHE A 95 7.35 24.33 -18.24
#